data_AF-A0A3Q2VYW5-F1
#
_entry.id   AF-A0A3Q2VYW5-F1
#
_cell.length_a   1.000
_cell.length_b   1.000
_cell.length_c   1.000
_cell.angle_alpha   90.00
_cell.angle_beta   90.00
_cell.angle_gamma   90.00
#
_symmetry.space_group_name_H-M   'P 1'
#
loop_
_entity.id
_entity.type
_entity.pdbx_description
1 polymer ?
#
loop_
_entity_poly.entity_id
_entity_poly.type
_entity_poly.pdbx_seq_one_letter_code
_entity_poly.pdbx_strand_id
1 'polypeptide(L)'
;MQSSVTMCFLLLVFPVNAHFVENFEDCMEYFYKGHVPKWTSNHIHICQKFNNCYHFATLYDTTNRIPVYSAYIVEDGISSDHDWMVEPQVYDSFVNETHSGFFHRQLIPDFLTDMQATDVDYKQLPKGYNRGHLNPNSHHAGKRATMTLTNIVPQKQKLNQGMWKDHEDTLKALAKEHSVYVLVGAIPSKDTWIKRDNQPRVNIPDYMWVAYCYCDKTSCKSGGATAKNTENKIDKCTLSQLQAFLEKHNRVEGLLFDNDCYALLGSVQIQRVSVTL
;
A
#
# COMPACT_ATOMS: atom_id res chain seq x y z
N MET A 1 4.78 -3.75 -73.41
CA MET A 1 3.76 -3.94 -72.36
C MET A 1 4.44 -4.65 -71.19
N GLN A 2 4.92 -3.90 -70.21
CA GLN A 2 5.51 -4.42 -68.96
C GLN A 2 4.42 -4.33 -67.89
N SER A 3 3.97 -5.47 -67.38
CA SER A 3 3.01 -5.54 -66.27
C SER A 3 3.79 -5.54 -64.96
N SER A 4 3.68 -4.45 -64.20
CA SER A 4 4.22 -4.31 -62.84
C SER A 4 3.26 -5.01 -61.86
N VAL A 5 3.77 -5.98 -61.09
CA VAL A 5 3.02 -6.62 -60.00
C VAL A 5 3.38 -5.90 -58.71
N THR A 6 2.48 -5.05 -58.21
CA THR A 6 2.63 -4.40 -56.90
C THR A 6 2.25 -5.40 -55.80
N MET A 7 3.27 -5.99 -55.15
CA MET A 7 3.09 -6.87 -54.01
C MET A 7 2.84 -6.03 -52.76
N CYS A 8 1.58 -5.96 -52.33
CA CYS A 8 1.15 -5.23 -51.13
C CYS A 8 1.53 -6.06 -49.89
N PHE A 9 2.62 -5.69 -49.22
CA PHE A 9 2.96 -6.24 -47.91
C PHE A 9 1.95 -5.73 -46.87
N LEU A 10 0.96 -6.56 -46.56
CA LEU A 10 0.14 -6.40 -45.36
C LEU A 10 1.05 -6.59 -44.14
N LEU A 11 1.48 -5.48 -43.54
CA LEU A 11 2.09 -5.46 -42.22
C LEU A 11 1.05 -5.98 -41.23
N LEU A 12 1.18 -7.25 -40.83
CA LEU A 12 0.51 -7.81 -39.67
C LEU A 12 1.04 -7.06 -38.45
N VAL A 13 0.33 -6.01 -38.06
CA VAL A 13 0.52 -5.36 -36.77
C VAL A 13 -0.02 -6.33 -35.73
N PHE A 14 0.83 -7.22 -35.23
CA PHE A 14 0.51 -7.98 -34.04
C PHE A 14 0.26 -6.96 -32.92
N PRO A 15 -0.90 -6.98 -32.25
CA PRO A 15 -1.05 -6.20 -31.03
C PRO A 15 0.02 -6.72 -30.07
N VAL A 16 1.02 -5.89 -29.80
CA VAL A 16 1.91 -6.07 -28.66
C VAL A 16 0.98 -5.95 -27.46
N ASN A 17 0.57 -7.09 -26.90
CA ASN A 17 -0.05 -7.10 -25.58
C ASN A 17 1.00 -6.55 -24.64
N ALA A 18 0.86 -5.27 -24.28
CA ALA A 18 1.59 -4.69 -23.17
C ALA A 18 1.22 -5.53 -21.95
N HIS A 19 2.18 -6.31 -21.45
CA HIS A 19 2.03 -7.03 -20.20
C HIS A 19 1.98 -5.96 -19.10
N PHE A 20 0.77 -5.57 -18.71
CA PHE A 20 0.55 -4.85 -17.46
C PHE A 20 1.13 -5.74 -16.34
N VAL A 21 1.81 -5.19 -15.34
CA VAL A 21 2.14 -5.99 -14.15
C VAL A 21 0.85 -6.23 -13.39
N GLU A 22 0.29 -7.41 -13.61
CA GLU A 22 -1.10 -7.69 -13.26
C GLU A 22 -1.32 -8.04 -11.78
N ASN A 23 -0.28 -8.31 -10.97
CA ASN A 23 -0.51 -8.69 -9.56
C ASN A 23 0.77 -8.63 -8.69
N PHE A 24 0.61 -8.83 -7.37
CA PHE A 24 1.69 -8.96 -6.37
C PHE A 24 2.46 -10.31 -6.46
N GLU A 25 2.61 -10.92 -7.64
CA GLU A 25 3.11 -12.30 -7.80
C GLU A 25 4.43 -12.56 -7.07
N ASP A 26 5.37 -11.62 -7.16
CA ASP A 26 6.69 -11.68 -6.56
C ASP A 26 6.71 -11.53 -5.03
N CYS A 27 5.61 -11.09 -4.43
CA CYS A 27 5.53 -10.75 -3.00
C CYS A 27 4.23 -11.26 -2.36
N MET A 28 3.63 -12.32 -2.93
CA MET A 28 2.42 -12.96 -2.42
C MET A 28 2.58 -13.51 -0.99
N GLU A 29 3.81 -13.78 -0.56
CA GLU A 29 4.11 -14.28 0.79
C GLU A 29 3.66 -13.33 1.91
N TYR A 30 3.56 -12.03 1.63
CA TYR A 30 3.10 -11.03 2.61
C TYR A 30 1.58 -10.95 2.75
N PHE A 31 0.85 -11.70 1.92
CA PHE A 31 -0.58 -11.87 2.03
C PHE A 31 -0.88 -13.21 2.68
N TYR A 32 -1.70 -13.22 3.75
CA TYR A 32 -2.06 -14.45 4.42
C TYR A 32 -2.71 -15.43 3.44
N LYS A 33 -2.12 -16.62 3.26
CA LYS A 33 -2.46 -17.62 2.24
C LYS A 33 -2.52 -17.09 0.80
N GLY A 34 -1.80 -16.01 0.49
CA GLY A 34 -1.84 -15.36 -0.81
C GLY A 34 -3.16 -14.67 -1.12
N HIS A 35 -4.01 -14.37 -0.11
CA HIS A 35 -5.25 -13.62 -0.33
C HIS A 35 -4.96 -12.13 -0.49
N VAL A 36 -5.03 -11.63 -1.73
CA VAL A 36 -4.92 -10.20 -2.04
C VAL A 36 -6.30 -9.54 -1.94
N PRO A 37 -6.48 -8.48 -1.13
CA PRO A 37 -7.74 -7.73 -1.06
C PRO A 37 -8.13 -7.17 -2.42
N LYS A 38 -9.39 -7.35 -2.82
CA LYS A 38 -9.90 -6.71 -4.03
C LYS A 38 -10.18 -5.24 -3.77
N TRP A 39 -9.54 -4.37 -4.54
CA TRP A 39 -9.69 -2.93 -4.47
C TRP A 39 -10.26 -2.37 -5.76
N THR A 40 -10.78 -1.14 -5.69
CA THR A 40 -11.18 -0.39 -6.89
C THR A 40 -10.00 -0.22 -7.87
N SER A 41 -10.30 -0.12 -9.16
CA SER A 41 -9.30 -0.14 -10.25
C SER A 41 -8.38 1.10 -10.30
N ASN A 42 -7.31 1.02 -11.10
CA ASN A 42 -6.33 2.08 -11.41
C ASN A 42 -5.26 2.38 -10.34
N HIS A 43 -4.79 1.35 -9.66
CA HIS A 43 -3.67 1.42 -8.72
C HIS A 43 -2.46 0.64 -9.23
N ILE A 44 -1.28 0.98 -8.74
CA ILE A 44 -0.03 0.29 -9.07
C ILE A 44 0.28 -0.74 -7.98
N HIS A 45 0.58 -1.97 -8.39
CA HIS A 45 1.08 -3.03 -7.51
C HIS A 45 2.60 -2.90 -7.39
N ILE A 46 3.10 -2.76 -6.17
CA ILE A 46 4.53 -2.64 -5.89
C ILE A 46 4.94 -3.76 -4.94
N CYS A 47 5.93 -4.56 -5.33
CA CYS A 47 6.64 -5.45 -4.42
C CYS A 47 7.92 -4.73 -3.97
N GLN A 48 7.93 -4.19 -2.75
CA GLN A 48 9.07 -3.39 -2.28
C GLN A 48 10.32 -4.24 -2.15
N LYS A 49 11.33 -3.86 -2.92
CA LYS A 49 12.58 -4.60 -3.07
C LYS A 49 13.75 -3.77 -2.56
N PHE A 50 14.60 -4.38 -1.74
CA PHE A 50 15.86 -3.77 -1.31
C PHE A 50 16.95 -4.85 -1.21
N ASN A 51 18.14 -4.55 -1.74
CA ASN A 51 19.25 -5.50 -1.85
C ASN A 51 18.84 -6.84 -2.51
N ASN A 52 18.02 -6.74 -3.56
CA ASN A 52 17.48 -7.87 -4.31
C ASN A 52 16.51 -8.80 -3.54
N CYS A 53 16.09 -8.44 -2.32
CA CYS A 53 15.07 -9.16 -1.56
C CYS A 53 13.77 -8.35 -1.53
N TYR A 54 12.63 -9.01 -1.67
CA TYR A 54 11.33 -8.42 -1.36
C TYR A 54 11.16 -8.30 0.16
N HIS A 55 10.43 -7.29 0.61
CA HIS A 55 10.22 -7.01 2.04
C HIS A 55 8.75 -6.80 2.42
N PHE A 56 7.94 -6.29 1.51
CA PHE A 56 6.49 -6.11 1.67
C PHE A 56 5.85 -5.78 0.32
N ALA A 57 4.53 -5.68 0.30
CA ALA A 57 3.74 -5.28 -0.85
C ALA A 57 3.04 -3.94 -0.58
N THR A 58 2.86 -3.10 -1.60
CA THR A 58 2.06 -1.87 -1.53
C THR A 58 1.18 -1.71 -2.76
N LEU A 59 -0.09 -1.45 -2.53
CA LEU A 59 -0.99 -0.93 -3.57
C LEU A 59 -0.92 0.60 -3.53
N TYR A 60 -0.53 1.23 -4.64
CA TYR A 60 -0.21 2.65 -4.67
C TYR A 60 -1.16 3.46 -5.57
N ASP A 61 -1.60 4.62 -5.09
CA ASP A 61 -2.44 5.57 -5.81
C ASP A 61 -1.59 6.71 -6.37
N THR A 62 -1.40 6.73 -7.69
CA THR A 62 -0.62 7.77 -8.39
C THR A 62 -1.35 9.11 -8.50
N THR A 63 -2.67 9.13 -8.32
CA THR A 63 -3.48 10.36 -8.33
C THR A 63 -3.33 11.09 -7.01
N ASN A 64 -3.48 10.37 -5.89
CA ASN A 64 -3.31 10.93 -4.54
C ASN A 64 -1.85 10.94 -4.08
N ARG A 65 -0.97 10.23 -4.77
CA ARG A 65 0.46 10.03 -4.47
C ARG A 65 0.71 9.53 -3.06
N ILE A 66 -0.15 8.64 -2.58
CA ILE A 66 -0.04 7.96 -1.29
C ILE A 66 -0.34 6.46 -1.47
N PRO A 67 0.18 5.58 -0.61
CA PRO A 67 -0.26 4.20 -0.58
C PRO A 67 -1.75 4.10 -0.25
N VAL A 68 -2.42 3.21 -0.98
CA VAL A 68 -3.76 2.73 -0.62
C VAL A 68 -3.66 1.83 0.59
N TYR A 69 -2.80 0.82 0.49
CA TYR A 69 -2.41 -0.04 1.59
C TYR A 69 -1.02 -0.65 1.37
N SER A 70 -0.40 -1.11 2.45
CA SER A 70 0.75 -2.02 2.45
C SER A 70 0.38 -3.34 3.14
N ALA A 71 0.90 -4.46 2.63
CA ALA A 71 0.78 -5.80 3.19
C ALA A 71 2.15 -6.33 3.61
N TYR A 72 2.28 -6.79 4.85
CA TYR A 72 3.55 -7.28 5.39
C TYR A 72 3.34 -8.25 6.55
N ILE A 73 4.39 -8.98 6.91
CA ILE A 73 4.46 -9.79 8.13
C ILE A 73 5.31 -9.01 9.14
N VAL A 74 4.82 -8.87 10.38
CA VAL A 74 5.53 -8.11 11.42
C VAL A 74 6.80 -8.86 11.85
N GLU A 75 7.94 -8.18 11.78
CA GLU A 75 9.23 -8.67 12.28
C GLU A 75 9.70 -7.89 13.52
N ASP A 76 10.62 -8.46 14.30
CA ASP A 76 11.25 -7.76 15.43
C ASP A 76 12.38 -6.83 14.96
N GLY A 77 12.00 -5.74 14.28
CA GLY A 77 12.92 -4.73 13.77
C GLY A 77 13.35 -3.68 14.81
N ILE A 78 14.57 -3.17 14.73
CA ILE A 78 15.00 -2.01 15.54
C ILE A 78 14.80 -0.74 14.71
N SER A 79 14.14 0.30 15.21
CA SER A 79 14.02 1.55 14.44
C SER A 79 15.40 2.16 14.15
N SER A 80 15.69 2.56 12.91
CA SER A 80 16.86 3.39 12.60
C SER A 80 16.61 4.42 11.50
N ASP A 81 17.33 5.53 11.61
CA ASP A 81 17.23 6.66 10.70
C ASP A 81 18.00 6.40 9.39
N HIS A 82 17.37 6.72 8.27
CA HIS A 82 17.85 6.49 6.92
C HIS A 82 17.29 7.56 5.98
N ASP A 83 17.96 7.77 4.85
CA ASP A 83 17.48 8.70 3.83
C ASP A 83 16.15 8.24 3.19
N TRP A 84 15.30 9.21 2.84
CA TRP A 84 14.06 8.97 2.09
C TRP A 84 14.31 8.69 0.63
N MET A 85 13.56 7.74 0.07
CA MET A 85 13.83 7.15 -1.23
C MET A 85 12.60 7.19 -2.15
N VAL A 86 12.85 7.23 -3.45
CA VAL A 86 11.83 7.17 -4.51
C VAL A 86 11.84 5.75 -5.10
N GLU A 87 10.65 5.19 -5.33
CA GLU A 87 10.47 3.81 -5.76
C GLU A 87 10.51 3.71 -7.30
N PRO A 88 11.50 3.02 -7.89
CA PRO A 88 11.60 2.90 -9.34
C PRO A 88 10.43 2.14 -9.99
N GLN A 89 9.82 1.18 -9.28
CA GLN A 89 8.76 0.30 -9.82
C GLN A 89 7.44 1.02 -10.14
N VAL A 90 7.28 2.31 -9.79
CA VAL A 90 6.07 3.09 -10.09
C VAL A 90 5.91 3.36 -11.61
N TYR A 91 7.01 3.42 -12.37
CA TYR A 91 6.94 3.66 -13.81
C TYR A 91 7.23 2.42 -14.64
N ASP A 92 8.23 1.65 -14.23
CA ASP A 92 8.77 0.59 -15.04
C ASP A 92 8.87 -0.68 -14.22
N SER A 93 8.04 -1.65 -14.61
CA SER A 93 8.11 -3.02 -14.15
C SER A 93 9.30 -3.80 -14.70
N PHE A 94 9.93 -3.27 -15.76
CA PHE A 94 11.04 -3.88 -16.49
C PHE A 94 12.40 -3.28 -16.15
N VAL A 95 12.56 -2.58 -15.02
CA VAL A 95 13.91 -2.23 -14.52
C VAL A 95 14.62 -3.52 -14.06
N ASN A 96 15.12 -4.26 -15.04
CA ASN A 96 16.00 -5.40 -14.91
C ASN A 96 17.26 -4.98 -14.16
N GLU A 97 17.39 -5.48 -12.93
CA GLU A 97 18.60 -5.87 -12.18
C GLU A 97 19.85 -4.98 -12.14
N THR A 98 19.89 -3.83 -12.82
CA THR A 98 21.10 -2.99 -12.95
C THR A 98 21.04 -1.71 -12.12
N HIS A 99 19.85 -1.36 -11.60
CA HIS A 99 19.69 -0.33 -10.57
C HIS A 99 19.14 -0.97 -9.29
N SER A 100 19.99 -1.75 -8.60
CA SER A 100 19.76 -2.21 -7.22
C SER A 100 19.70 -1.06 -6.18
N GLY A 101 19.73 0.19 -6.65
CA GLY A 101 19.75 1.39 -5.84
C GLY A 101 18.49 2.22 -6.06
N PHE A 102 17.82 2.54 -4.96
CA PHE A 102 16.92 3.68 -4.89
C PHE A 102 17.59 4.94 -5.47
N PHE A 103 16.82 5.76 -6.19
CA PHE A 103 17.36 7.02 -6.71
C PHE A 103 17.55 8.02 -5.55
N HIS A 104 18.81 8.25 -5.15
CA HIS A 104 19.17 9.40 -4.32
C HIS A 104 19.06 10.68 -5.16
N ARG A 105 18.19 11.61 -4.72
CA ARG A 105 17.98 13.05 -5.02
C ARG A 105 18.36 13.66 -6.39
N GLN A 106 19.40 13.23 -7.10
CA GLN A 106 20.01 13.98 -8.22
C GLN A 106 19.65 13.52 -9.63
N LEU A 107 19.03 12.35 -9.84
CA LEU A 107 18.63 11.89 -11.18
C LEU A 107 17.30 11.12 -11.14
N ILE A 108 16.23 11.75 -10.63
CA ILE A 108 14.88 11.20 -10.79
C ILE A 108 14.29 11.85 -12.04
N PRO A 109 14.06 11.10 -13.13
CA PRO A 109 13.36 11.61 -14.29
C PRO A 109 12.03 12.30 -13.94
N ASP A 110 11.72 13.40 -14.61
CA ASP A 110 10.53 14.22 -14.32
C ASP A 110 9.24 13.38 -14.31
N PHE A 111 9.12 12.41 -15.22
CA PHE A 111 7.96 11.51 -15.29
C PHE A 111 7.76 10.67 -14.02
N LEU A 112 8.83 10.23 -13.35
CA LEU A 112 8.72 9.53 -12.06
C LEU A 112 8.20 10.46 -10.97
N THR A 113 8.62 11.73 -11.00
CA THR A 113 8.15 12.74 -10.04
C THR A 113 6.66 13.08 -10.22
N ASP A 114 6.08 12.81 -11.39
CA ASP A 114 4.67 13.05 -11.64
C ASP A 114 3.76 11.95 -11.11
N MET A 115 4.24 10.71 -10.99
CA MET A 115 3.41 9.56 -10.58
C MET A 115 3.52 9.23 -9.09
N GLN A 116 4.55 9.72 -8.39
CA GLN A 116 4.71 9.47 -6.95
C GLN A 116 5.20 10.69 -6.18
N ALA A 117 5.10 10.60 -4.86
CA ALA A 117 5.63 11.62 -3.96
C ALA A 117 7.17 11.60 -3.95
N THR A 118 7.77 12.78 -3.79
CA THR A 118 9.22 12.96 -3.70
C THR A 118 9.62 13.61 -2.39
N ASP A 119 10.90 13.53 -2.01
CA ASP A 119 11.38 14.21 -0.80
C ASP A 119 11.19 15.73 -0.88
N VAL A 120 11.23 16.30 -2.10
CA VAL A 120 10.93 17.72 -2.33
C VAL A 120 9.48 18.05 -1.94
N ASP A 121 8.53 17.17 -2.21
CA ASP A 121 7.14 17.35 -1.79
C ASP A 121 7.03 17.33 -0.26
N TYR A 122 7.59 16.33 0.40
CA TYR A 122 7.51 16.22 1.86
C TYR A 122 8.33 17.28 2.63
N LYS A 123 9.26 17.98 1.98
CA LYS A 123 9.86 19.20 2.55
C LYS A 123 8.86 20.35 2.71
N GLN A 124 7.72 20.30 2.00
CA GLN A 124 6.62 21.27 2.09
C GLN A 124 5.52 20.82 3.07
N LEU A 125 5.78 19.84 3.94
CA LEU A 125 4.82 19.36 4.93
C LEU A 125 4.25 20.52 5.78
N PRO A 126 2.93 20.62 5.95
CA PRO A 126 2.34 21.61 6.84
C PRO A 126 2.79 21.39 8.29
N LYS A 127 2.85 22.47 9.08
CA LYS A 127 3.26 22.40 10.49
C LYS A 127 2.43 21.37 11.26
N GLY A 128 3.12 20.53 12.03
CA GLY A 128 2.51 19.47 12.85
C GLY A 128 2.16 18.19 12.08
N TYR A 129 2.67 18.01 10.86
CA TYR A 129 2.69 16.73 10.16
C TYR A 129 4.11 16.19 10.03
N ASN A 130 4.22 14.86 10.00
CA ASN A 130 5.45 14.13 9.69
C ASN A 130 5.23 13.22 8.47
N ARG A 131 6.34 12.66 7.98
CA ARG A 131 6.35 11.49 7.11
C ARG A 131 5.95 10.26 7.97
N GLY A 132 4.69 9.84 7.87
CA GLY A 132 4.16 8.69 8.60
C GLY A 132 4.30 7.43 7.78
N HIS A 133 4.88 6.39 8.36
CA HIS A 133 4.98 5.10 7.69
C HIS A 133 3.63 4.38 7.73
N LEU A 134 3.26 3.70 6.65
CA LEU A 134 2.23 2.66 6.73
C LEU A 134 2.85 1.38 7.28
N ASN A 135 3.88 0.87 6.61
CA ASN A 135 4.71 -0.20 7.13
C ASN A 135 5.87 0.39 7.96
N PRO A 136 5.84 0.32 9.30
CA PRO A 136 6.79 1.03 10.14
C PRO A 136 8.15 0.32 10.19
N ASN A 137 9.21 1.13 10.28
CA ASN A 137 10.60 0.67 10.36
C ASN A 137 10.84 -0.29 11.56
N SER A 138 10.11 -0.12 12.66
CA SER A 138 10.18 -1.00 13.83
C SER A 138 9.63 -2.41 13.60
N HIS A 139 8.87 -2.65 12.53
CA HIS A 139 8.34 -3.96 12.16
C HIS A 139 9.21 -4.69 11.12
N HIS A 140 10.38 -4.16 10.77
CA HIS A 140 11.24 -4.75 9.72
C HIS A 140 12.71 -4.84 10.12
N ALA A 141 13.33 -5.99 9.84
CA ALA A 141 14.76 -6.15 9.81
C ALA A 141 15.37 -5.45 8.58
N GLY A 142 14.65 -5.45 7.45
CA GLY A 142 14.98 -4.79 6.18
C GLY A 142 14.66 -3.29 6.13
N LYS A 143 15.06 -2.52 7.15
CA LYS A 143 14.62 -1.15 7.45
C LYS A 143 14.66 -0.13 6.30
N ARG A 144 15.59 -0.28 5.35
CA ARG A 144 15.70 0.66 4.24
C ARG A 144 14.52 0.54 3.28
N ALA A 145 13.95 -0.65 3.08
CA ALA A 145 12.81 -0.84 2.19
C ALA A 145 11.59 -0.01 2.61
N THR A 146 11.43 0.26 3.92
CA THR A 146 10.29 1.03 4.44
C THR A 146 10.41 2.53 4.23
N MET A 147 11.59 3.05 3.86
CA MET A 147 11.84 4.49 3.68
C MET A 147 11.49 5.00 2.27
N THR A 148 10.88 4.15 1.45
CA THR A 148 10.31 4.55 0.15
C THR A 148 9.08 5.42 0.37
N LEU A 149 8.97 6.54 -0.35
CA LEU A 149 7.82 7.45 -0.19
C LEU A 149 6.50 6.84 -0.67
N THR A 150 6.55 5.75 -1.43
CA THR A 150 5.37 4.92 -1.73
C THR A 150 4.79 4.22 -0.50
N ASN A 151 5.54 4.12 0.60
CA ASN A 151 5.08 3.59 1.89
C ASN A 151 4.69 4.70 2.90
N ILE A 152 4.73 5.98 2.49
CA ILE A 152 4.60 7.13 3.39
C ILE A 152 3.31 7.90 3.13
N VAL A 153 2.71 8.42 4.19
CA VAL A 153 1.60 9.38 4.15
C VAL A 153 1.92 10.63 4.99
N PRO A 154 1.34 11.79 4.67
CA PRO A 154 1.38 12.94 5.58
C PRO A 154 0.53 12.64 6.83
N GLN A 155 1.16 12.39 7.97
CA GLN A 155 0.48 11.97 9.20
C GLN A 155 0.63 13.03 10.30
N LYS A 156 -0.43 13.33 11.06
CA LYS A 156 -0.27 14.27 12.18
C LYS A 156 0.72 13.75 13.19
N GLN A 157 1.63 14.64 13.60
CA GLN A 157 2.71 14.32 14.53
C GLN A 157 2.19 13.67 15.82
N LYS A 158 1.11 14.23 16.40
CA LYS A 158 0.54 13.71 17.65
C LYS A 158 0.00 12.29 17.50
N LEU A 159 -0.60 11.96 16.36
CA LEU A 159 -1.10 10.61 16.09
C LEU A 159 0.07 9.65 15.82
N ASN A 160 0.96 10.02 14.90
CA ASN A 160 2.14 9.24 14.49
C ASN A 160 3.01 8.85 15.70
N GLN A 161 3.30 9.81 16.59
CA GLN A 161 4.17 9.60 17.75
C GLN A 161 3.40 9.16 19.01
N GLY A 162 2.07 9.07 18.93
CA GLY A 162 1.19 8.76 20.05
C GLY A 162 0.45 7.45 19.81
N MET A 163 -0.89 7.53 19.75
CA MET A 163 -1.77 6.36 19.75
C MET A 163 -1.53 5.42 18.56
N TRP A 164 -1.07 5.94 17.41
CA TRP A 164 -0.72 5.10 16.26
C TRP A 164 0.53 4.25 16.56
N LYS A 165 1.59 4.90 17.05
CA LYS A 165 2.80 4.21 17.50
C LYS A 165 2.53 3.18 18.60
N ASP A 166 1.70 3.52 19.59
CA ASP A 166 1.35 2.56 20.66
C ASP A 166 0.63 1.32 20.10
N HIS A 167 -0.15 1.50 19.04
CA HIS A 167 -0.80 0.41 18.34
C HIS A 167 0.20 -0.44 17.53
N GLU A 168 1.15 0.19 16.84
CA GLU A 168 2.28 -0.51 16.18
C GLU A 168 3.06 -1.35 17.21
N ASP A 169 3.43 -0.78 18.35
CA ASP A 169 4.15 -1.48 19.40
C ASP A 169 3.35 -2.69 19.96
N THR A 170 2.01 -2.61 19.97
CA THR A 170 1.14 -3.73 20.34
C THR A 170 1.22 -4.88 19.33
N LEU A 171 1.17 -4.58 18.02
CA LEU A 171 1.32 -5.60 16.97
C LEU A 171 2.72 -6.21 16.99
N LYS A 172 3.74 -5.39 17.24
CA LYS A 172 5.10 -5.86 17.42
C LYS A 172 5.26 -6.81 18.61
N ALA A 173 4.62 -6.52 19.74
CA ALA A 173 4.64 -7.41 20.89
C ALA A 173 3.98 -8.76 20.59
N LEU A 174 2.87 -8.74 19.84
CA LEU A 174 2.17 -9.95 19.39
C LEU A 174 3.04 -10.82 18.46
N ALA A 175 3.87 -10.19 17.63
CA ALA A 175 4.77 -10.87 16.70
C ALA A 175 5.91 -11.67 17.38
N LYS A 176 6.09 -11.52 18.70
CA LYS A 176 7.04 -12.34 19.46
C LYS A 176 6.60 -13.80 19.60
N GLU A 177 5.30 -14.03 19.55
CA GLU A 177 4.70 -15.36 19.76
C GLU A 177 4.02 -15.91 18.51
N HIS A 178 3.69 -15.04 17.54
CA HIS A 178 2.90 -15.40 16.37
C HIS A 178 3.44 -14.76 15.08
N SER A 179 3.19 -15.40 13.93
CA SER A 179 3.35 -14.74 12.63
C SER A 179 2.14 -13.86 12.36
N VAL A 180 2.32 -12.53 12.51
CA VAL A 180 1.25 -11.55 12.36
C VAL A 180 1.29 -10.92 10.97
N TYR A 181 0.26 -11.21 10.17
CA TYR A 181 0.03 -10.59 8.87
C TYR A 181 -0.74 -9.29 9.07
N VAL A 182 -0.31 -8.22 8.41
CA VAL A 182 -0.90 -6.89 8.54
C VAL A 182 -1.24 -6.34 7.17
N LEU A 183 -2.42 -5.72 7.09
CA LEU A 183 -2.79 -4.78 6.05
C LEU A 183 -3.00 -3.42 6.71
N VAL A 184 -2.32 -2.40 6.20
CA VAL A 184 -2.37 -1.05 6.76
C VAL A 184 -2.54 -0.06 5.62
N GLY A 185 -3.40 0.94 5.78
CA GLY A 185 -3.77 1.82 4.68
C GLY A 185 -4.24 3.19 5.11
N ALA A 186 -4.54 4.00 4.11
CA ALA A 186 -5.04 5.36 4.29
C ALA A 186 -6.26 5.63 3.40
N ILE A 187 -7.14 6.52 3.86
CA ILE A 187 -8.26 7.04 3.09
C ILE A 187 -7.94 8.49 2.74
N PRO A 188 -7.71 8.82 1.46
CA PRO A 188 -7.39 10.19 1.06
C PRO A 188 -8.52 11.14 1.41
N SER A 189 -8.16 12.36 1.79
CA SER A 189 -9.12 13.44 1.95
C SER A 189 -9.60 13.95 0.59
N LYS A 190 -10.70 14.69 0.57
CA LYS A 190 -11.24 15.27 -0.66
C LYS A 190 -10.39 16.42 -1.20
N ASP A 191 -9.81 17.24 -0.33
CA ASP A 191 -9.27 18.56 -0.70
C ASP A 191 -8.06 19.01 0.12
N THR A 192 -7.48 18.14 0.96
CA THR A 192 -6.32 18.49 1.78
C THR A 192 -5.05 17.90 1.18
N TRP A 193 -4.10 18.77 0.81
CA TRP A 193 -2.91 18.41 0.05
C TRP A 193 -1.66 19.12 0.58
N ILE A 194 -0.52 18.42 0.53
CA ILE A 194 0.77 19.09 0.44
C ILE A 194 0.83 19.80 -0.91
N LYS A 195 1.20 21.08 -0.91
CA LYS A 195 1.33 21.88 -2.12
C LYS A 195 2.80 22.17 -2.43
N ARG A 196 3.16 22.08 -3.70
CA ARG A 196 4.45 22.54 -4.25
C ARG A 196 4.12 23.53 -5.36
N ASP A 197 4.70 24.72 -5.32
CA ASP A 197 4.43 25.79 -6.28
C ASP A 197 2.92 26.10 -6.43
N ASN A 198 2.22 26.11 -5.28
CA ASN A 198 0.76 26.26 -5.17
C ASN A 198 -0.10 25.17 -5.83
N GLN A 199 0.50 24.10 -6.35
CA GLN A 199 -0.21 22.96 -6.95
C GLN A 199 -0.34 21.79 -5.98
N PRO A 200 -1.46 21.05 -5.97
CA PRO A 200 -1.62 19.85 -5.14
C PRO A 200 -0.63 18.77 -5.58
N ARG A 201 0.11 18.23 -4.61
CA ARG A 201 1.13 17.21 -4.86
C ARG A 201 0.83 15.89 -4.19
N VAL A 202 0.71 15.88 -2.86
CA VAL A 202 0.52 14.65 -2.08
C VAL A 202 -0.71 14.83 -1.21
N ASN A 203 -1.66 13.90 -1.29
CA ASN A 203 -2.88 13.95 -0.50
C ASN A 203 -2.55 13.76 0.99
N ILE A 204 -3.19 14.55 1.85
CA ILE A 204 -3.15 14.37 3.29
C ILE A 204 -4.41 13.57 3.65
N PRO A 205 -4.29 12.30 4.09
CA PRO A 205 -5.46 11.44 4.29
C PRO A 205 -6.32 11.89 5.47
N ASP A 206 -7.63 11.63 5.37
CA ASP A 206 -8.59 11.84 6.46
C ASP A 206 -8.48 10.74 7.52
N TYR A 207 -8.26 9.50 7.09
CA TYR A 207 -8.17 8.33 7.96
C TYR A 207 -6.97 7.46 7.66
N MET A 208 -6.47 6.83 8.72
CA MET A 208 -5.57 5.69 8.72
C MET A 208 -6.38 4.47 9.16
N TRP A 209 -6.02 3.29 8.67
CA TRP A 209 -6.63 2.04 9.10
C TRP A 209 -5.61 0.90 9.10
N VAL A 210 -5.86 -0.12 9.92
CA VAL A 210 -5.03 -1.32 10.00
C VAL A 210 -5.90 -2.52 10.31
N ALA A 211 -5.63 -3.62 9.63
CA ALA A 211 -6.18 -4.94 9.84
C ALA A 211 -5.02 -5.90 10.14
N TYR A 212 -5.22 -6.85 11.05
CA TYR A 212 -4.21 -7.88 11.31
C TYR A 212 -4.87 -9.25 11.45
N CYS A 213 -4.11 -10.28 11.08
CA CYS A 213 -4.49 -11.67 11.26
C CYS A 213 -3.26 -12.50 11.65
N TYR A 214 -3.44 -13.41 12.61
CA TYR A 214 -2.45 -14.41 12.95
C TYR A 214 -3.16 -15.70 13.31
N CYS A 215 -2.53 -16.84 13.03
CA CYS A 215 -3.14 -18.13 13.23
C CYS A 215 -2.20 -19.05 13.99
N ASP A 216 -2.77 -19.74 14.96
CA ASP A 216 -2.14 -20.88 15.61
C ASP A 216 -2.58 -22.17 14.90
N LYS A 217 -2.12 -23.33 15.38
CA LYS A 217 -2.45 -24.64 14.77
C LYS A 217 -3.96 -24.94 14.69
N THR A 218 -4.78 -24.28 15.49
CA THR A 218 -6.20 -24.63 15.71
C THR A 218 -7.17 -23.51 15.37
N SER A 219 -6.73 -22.25 15.30
CA SER A 219 -7.61 -21.11 15.09
C SER A 219 -6.84 -19.87 14.66
N CYS A 220 -7.53 -18.98 13.96
CA CYS A 220 -7.05 -17.65 13.65
C CYS A 220 -7.68 -16.60 14.57
N LYS A 221 -6.90 -15.57 14.86
CA LYS A 221 -7.33 -14.36 15.56
C LYS A 221 -7.04 -13.17 14.66
N SER A 222 -7.97 -12.23 14.64
CA SER A 222 -7.87 -11.04 13.81
C SER A 222 -8.51 -9.85 14.49
N GLY A 223 -8.20 -8.66 13.98
CA GLY A 223 -8.79 -7.41 14.44
C GLY A 223 -8.51 -6.30 13.46
N GLY A 224 -9.10 -5.14 13.76
CA GLY A 224 -8.88 -3.92 13.00
C GLY A 224 -8.85 -2.70 13.88
N ALA A 225 -8.39 -1.60 13.32
CA ALA A 225 -8.43 -0.29 13.94
C ALA A 225 -8.50 0.81 12.88
N THR A 226 -9.15 1.91 13.23
CA THR A 226 -9.16 3.14 12.43
C THR A 226 -8.71 4.32 13.27
N ALA A 227 -8.09 5.31 12.64
CA ALA A 227 -7.80 6.59 13.26
C ALA A 227 -8.08 7.71 12.28
N LYS A 228 -8.75 8.77 12.74
CA LYS A 228 -8.80 10.01 11.98
C LYS A 228 -7.45 10.69 12.09
N ASN A 229 -6.84 11.05 10.96
CA ASN A 229 -5.47 11.57 10.93
C ASN A 229 -5.30 12.83 11.78
N THR A 230 -6.36 13.60 12.00
CA THR A 230 -6.34 14.83 12.81
C THR A 230 -6.45 14.62 14.31
N GLU A 231 -6.73 13.40 14.77
CA GLU A 231 -7.05 13.09 16.17
C GLU A 231 -6.05 12.06 16.70
N ASN A 232 -5.48 12.29 17.89
CA ASN A 232 -4.61 11.31 18.54
C ASN A 232 -5.45 10.23 19.24
N LYS A 233 -6.16 9.42 18.46
CA LYS A 233 -7.09 8.39 18.94
C LYS A 233 -7.14 7.22 17.96
N ILE A 234 -7.22 6.01 18.49
CA ILE A 234 -7.45 4.77 17.75
C ILE A 234 -8.81 4.19 18.16
N ASP A 235 -9.64 3.88 17.18
CA ASP A 235 -10.90 3.15 17.35
C ASP A 235 -10.68 1.69 16.92
N LYS A 236 -10.45 0.81 17.90
CA LYS A 236 -10.30 -0.63 17.67
C LYS A 236 -11.65 -1.27 17.32
N CYS A 237 -11.65 -2.24 16.42
CA CYS A 237 -12.85 -2.90 15.93
C CYS A 237 -12.55 -4.35 15.49
N THR A 238 -13.60 -5.12 15.16
CA THR A 238 -13.44 -6.44 14.54
C THR A 238 -13.06 -6.30 13.07
N LEU A 239 -12.52 -7.37 12.47
CA LEU A 239 -12.18 -7.37 11.04
C LEU A 239 -13.41 -7.07 10.15
N SER A 240 -14.58 -7.63 10.48
CA SER A 240 -15.83 -7.35 9.78
C SER A 240 -16.28 -5.89 9.92
N GLN A 241 -16.10 -5.27 11.09
CA GLN A 241 -16.42 -3.86 11.29
C GLN A 241 -15.49 -2.94 10.50
N LEU A 242 -14.20 -3.27 10.43
CA LEU A 242 -13.25 -2.53 9.60
C LEU A 242 -13.60 -2.65 8.12
N GLN A 243 -13.94 -3.86 7.65
CA GLN A 243 -14.38 -4.05 6.26
C GLN A 243 -15.60 -3.19 5.94
N ALA A 244 -16.64 -3.23 6.77
CA ALA A 244 -17.83 -2.39 6.59
C ALA A 244 -17.50 -0.88 6.60
N PHE A 245 -16.53 -0.46 7.42
CA PHE A 245 -16.03 0.92 7.40
C PHE A 245 -15.37 1.28 6.06
N LEU A 246 -14.54 0.40 5.50
CA LEU A 246 -13.87 0.63 4.21
C LEU A 246 -14.85 0.59 3.02
N GLU A 247 -15.82 -0.33 3.04
CA GLU A 247 -16.90 -0.40 2.04
C GLU A 247 -17.70 0.90 1.99
N LYS A 248 -18.03 1.48 3.15
CA LYS A 248 -18.72 2.79 3.24
C LYS A 248 -17.93 3.94 2.62
N HIS A 249 -16.60 3.82 2.53
CA HIS A 249 -15.73 4.80 1.88
C HIS A 249 -15.47 4.48 0.39
N ASN A 250 -16.19 3.51 -0.20
CA ASN A 250 -16.05 3.03 -1.57
C ASN A 250 -14.61 2.58 -1.89
N ARG A 251 -14.00 1.86 -0.96
CA ARG A 251 -12.58 1.50 -1.04
C ARG A 251 -12.36 0.05 -1.44
N VAL A 252 -12.99 -0.88 -0.72
CA VAL A 252 -12.79 -2.32 -0.89
C VAL A 252 -14.01 -2.96 -1.56
N GLU A 253 -13.77 -3.92 -2.45
CA GLU A 253 -14.82 -4.68 -3.16
C GLU A 253 -14.94 -6.13 -2.68
N GLY A 254 -14.08 -6.55 -1.74
CA GLY A 254 -14.02 -7.91 -1.23
C GLY A 254 -13.48 -8.00 0.19
N LEU A 255 -13.14 -9.22 0.60
CA LEU A 255 -12.57 -9.48 1.92
C LEU A 255 -11.14 -8.93 2.03
N LEU A 256 -10.79 -8.43 3.21
CA LEU A 256 -9.44 -7.97 3.53
C LEU A 256 -8.47 -9.13 3.73
N PHE A 257 -8.93 -10.26 4.27
CA PHE A 257 -8.10 -11.46 4.44
C PHE A 257 -8.84 -12.70 3.93
N ASP A 258 -8.14 -13.83 3.89
CA ASP A 258 -8.76 -15.13 3.69
C ASP A 258 -9.84 -15.39 4.77
N ASN A 259 -10.83 -16.23 4.44
CA ASN A 259 -11.97 -16.52 5.31
C ASN A 259 -11.58 -17.04 6.70
N ASP A 260 -10.45 -17.74 6.82
CA ASP A 260 -9.95 -18.23 8.12
C ASP A 260 -9.75 -17.09 9.13
N CYS A 261 -9.36 -15.90 8.67
CA CYS A 261 -9.15 -14.73 9.51
C CYS A 261 -10.47 -14.10 9.99
N TYR A 262 -11.60 -14.44 9.38
CA TYR A 262 -12.90 -14.02 9.87
C TYR A 262 -13.36 -15.05 10.89
N ALA A 263 -13.66 -14.59 12.11
CA ALA A 263 -14.36 -15.45 13.07
C ALA A 263 -15.56 -16.05 12.34
N LEU A 264 -15.67 -17.38 12.31
CA LEU A 264 -16.81 -18.07 11.74
C LEU A 264 -18.07 -17.44 12.35
N LEU A 265 -18.68 -16.51 11.60
CA LEU A 265 -19.98 -15.96 11.90
C LEU A 265 -20.86 -17.19 11.92
N GLY A 266 -21.25 -17.66 13.11
CA GLY A 266 -22.07 -18.84 13.25
C GLY A 266 -23.25 -18.72 12.32
N SER A 267 -23.21 -19.45 11.21
CA SER A 267 -24.35 -19.78 10.37
C SER A 267 -25.32 -18.61 10.06
N VAL A 268 -24.85 -17.41 9.73
CA VAL A 268 -25.74 -16.39 9.16
C VAL A 268 -25.69 -16.51 7.65
N GLN A 269 -26.68 -17.20 7.08
CA GLN A 269 -26.96 -17.17 5.65
C GLN A 269 -27.00 -15.71 5.19
N ILE A 270 -26.09 -15.34 4.31
CA ILE A 270 -26.17 -14.09 3.54
C ILE A 270 -27.39 -14.26 2.61
N GLN A 271 -28.55 -13.77 3.05
CA GLN A 271 -29.69 -13.61 2.17
C GLN A 271 -29.32 -12.53 1.15
N ARG A 272 -29.05 -12.97 -0.08
CA ARG A 272 -28.93 -12.07 -1.24
C ARG A 272 -30.24 -11.28 -1.35
N VAL A 273 -30.18 -10.00 -1.05
CA VAL A 273 -31.23 -9.06 -1.46
C VAL A 273 -31.17 -9.00 -2.98
N SER A 274 -32.11 -9.68 -3.62
CA SER A 274 -32.32 -9.57 -5.06
C SER A 274 -32.98 -8.21 -5.31
N VAL A 275 -32.23 -7.30 -5.92
CA VAL A 275 -32.80 -6.09 -6.51
C VAL A 275 -33.38 -6.53 -7.86
N THR A 276 -34.70 -6.65 -7.91
CA THR A 276 -35.42 -6.81 -9.18
C THR A 276 -35.44 -5.45 -9.88
N LEU A 277 -35.04 -5.43 -11.15
CA LEU A 277 -35.13 -4.31 -12.09
C LEU A 277 -36.57 -3.85 -12.29
#